data_AF-A0A382TF31-F1
#
_entry.id   AF-A0A382TF31-F1
#
_cell.length_a   1.000
_cell.length_b   1.000
_cell.length_c   1.000
_cell.angle_alpha   90.00
_cell.angle_beta   90.00
_cell.angle_gamma   90.00
#
_symmetry.space_group_name_H-M   'P 1'
#
loop_
_entity.id
_entity.type
_entity.pdbx_description
1 polymer ?
#
loop_
_entity_poly.entity_id
_entity_poly.type
_entity_poly.pdbx_seq_one_letter_code
_entity_poly.pdbx_strand_id
1 'polypeptide(L)' 'MEKYKFLLDQGKKSPVFPEEYRQDSFKVSGCQAQVWLVPYLKNNLMYFHSDSDAFISKGMVMI' A
#
# COMPACT_ATOMS: atom_id res chain seq x y z
N MET A 1 18.63 -5.51 -10.92
CA MET A 1 17.38 -5.21 -11.68
C MET A 1 16.22 -6.12 -11.28
N GLU A 2 16.42 -7.41 -11.02
CA GLU A 2 15.33 -8.35 -10.70
C GLU A 2 14.48 -7.94 -9.49
N LYS A 3 15.10 -7.52 -8.38
CA LYS A 3 14.38 -7.02 -7.19
C LYS A 3 13.46 -5.84 -7.50
N TYR A 4 13.91 -4.93 -8.37
CA TYR A 4 13.11 -3.78 -8.80
C TYR A 4 11.91 -4.22 -9.61
N LYS A 5 12.11 -5.12 -10.58
CA LYS A 5 11.03 -5.70 -11.39
C LYS A 5 10.01 -6.45 -10.53
N PHE A 6 10.47 -7.18 -9.52
CA PHE A 6 9.59 -7.84 -8.55
C PHE A 6 8.69 -6.83 -7.83
N LEU A 7 9.24 -5.74 -7.28
CA LEU A 7 8.45 -4.68 -6.64
C LEU A 7 7.45 -4.05 -7.61
N LEU A 8 7.84 -3.85 -8.87
CA LEU A 8 6.92 -3.36 -9.89
C LEU A 8 5.74 -4.31 -10.10
N ASP A 9 6.02 -5.61 -10.22
CA ASP A 9 5.00 -6.62 -10.45
C ASP A 9 4.05 -6.76 -9.24
N GLN A 10 4.56 -6.60 -8.01
CA GLN A 10 3.72 -6.51 -6.81
C GLN A 10 2.82 -5.27 -6.83
N GLY A 11 3.38 -4.10 -7.16
CA GLY A 11 2.61 -2.86 -7.28
C GLY A 11 1.47 -2.95 -8.29
N LYS A 12 1.67 -3.67 -9.41
CA LYS A 12 0.61 -3.95 -10.42
C LYS A 12 -0.48 -4.89 -9.92
N LYS A 13 -0.13 -5.85 -9.07
CA LYS A 13 -1.08 -6.83 -8.50
C LYS A 13 -1.84 -6.28 -7.29
N SER A 14 -1.44 -5.11 -6.79
CA SER A 14 -2.13 -4.44 -5.70
C SER A 14 -3.62 -4.28 -6.04
N PRO A 15 -4.51 -4.65 -5.10
CA PRO A 15 -5.92 -4.31 -5.22
C PRO A 15 -6.13 -2.80 -5.41
N VAL A 16 -7.28 -2.44 -5.98
CA VAL A 16 -7.72 -1.04 -6.03
C VAL A 16 -7.90 -0.54 -4.60
N PHE A 17 -7.30 0.61 -4.31
CA PHE A 17 -7.44 1.25 -3.01
C PHE A 17 -8.76 2.02 -2.94
N PRO A 18 -9.57 1.85 -1.88
CA PRO A 18 -10.81 2.61 -1.73
C PRO A 18 -10.51 4.09 -1.47
N GLU A 19 -11.03 4.99 -2.31
CA GLU A 19 -10.74 6.42 -2.25
C GLU A 19 -11.25 7.08 -0.97
N GLU A 20 -12.29 6.53 -0.32
CA GLU A 20 -12.78 7.00 0.97
C GLU A 20 -11.72 6.92 2.08
N TYR A 21 -10.72 6.06 1.92
CA TYR A 21 -9.62 5.93 2.87
C TYR A 21 -8.40 6.77 2.51
N ARG A 22 -8.45 7.56 1.44
CA ARG A 22 -7.37 8.49 1.05
C ARG A 22 -7.41 9.77 1.89
N GLN A 23 -7.34 9.59 3.22
CA GLN A 23 -7.39 10.65 4.21
C GLN A 23 -6.11 10.71 5.03
N ASP A 24 -5.79 11.89 5.57
CA ASP A 24 -4.55 12.13 6.31
C ASP A 24 -4.41 11.27 7.56
N SER A 25 -5.52 10.83 8.17
CA SER A 25 -5.48 9.95 9.34
C SER A 25 -4.89 8.56 9.05
N PHE A 26 -4.91 8.13 7.79
CA PHE A 26 -4.33 6.85 7.35
C PHE A 26 -2.99 7.02 6.64
N LYS A 27 -2.48 8.26 6.54
CA LYS A 27 -1.15 8.50 5.98
C LYS A 27 -0.07 8.04 6.95
N VAL A 28 0.86 7.24 6.44
CA VAL A 28 2.06 6.85 7.16
C VAL A 28 3.05 8.01 7.11
N SER A 29 3.50 8.47 8.28
CA SER A 29 4.48 9.54 8.40
C SER A 29 5.92 9.01 8.24
N GLY A 30 6.84 9.86 7.80
CA GLY A 30 8.26 9.53 7.66
C GLY A 30 8.66 8.87 6.33
N CYS A 31 7.71 8.55 5.46
CA CYS A 31 8.00 8.13 4.10
C CYS A 31 8.24 9.34 3.18
N GLN A 32 9.19 9.23 2.25
CA GLN A 32 9.39 10.24 1.19
C GLN A 32 8.21 10.27 0.21
N ALA A 33 7.62 9.10 -0.04
CA ALA A 33 6.38 8.92 -0.78
C ALA A 33 5.18 9.00 0.17
N GLN A 34 4.02 9.46 -0.30
CA GLN A 34 2.79 9.32 0.46
C GLN A 34 2.35 7.86 0.44
N VAL A 35 2.18 7.28 1.63
CA VAL A 35 1.69 5.92 1.82
C VAL A 35 0.44 5.97 2.67
N TRP A 36 -0.59 5.23 2.26
CA TRP A 36 -1.80 5.02 3.05
C TRP A 36 -1.86 3.56 3.50
N LEU A 37 -2.21 3.35 4.77
CA LEU A 37 -2.38 2.02 5.34
C LEU A 37 -3.61 1.98 6.24
N VAL A 38 -4.55 1.09 5.93
CA VAL A 38 -5.87 1.03 6.57
C VAL A 38 -6.09 -0.38 7.11
N PRO A 39 -6.02 -0.60 8.43
CA PRO A 39 -6.31 -1.90 9.01
C PRO A 39 -7.82 -2.18 8.96
N TYR A 40 -8.18 -3.43 8.67
CA TYR A 40 -9.54 -3.92 8.83
C TYR A 40 -9.55 -5.36 9.31
N LEU A 41 -10.59 -5.73 10.06
CA LEU A 41 -10.78 -7.10 10.53
C LEU A 41 -11.78 -7.82 9.62
N LYS A 42 -11.44 -9.03 9.20
CA LYS A 42 -12.35 -9.92 8.47
C LYS A 42 -12.10 -11.34 8.94
N ASN A 43 -13.15 -12.08 9.32
CA ASN A 43 -13.04 -13.47 9.78
C ASN A 43 -12.01 -13.66 10.91
N ASN A 44 -11.96 -12.73 11.87
CA ASN A 44 -11.00 -12.72 12.97
C ASN A 44 -9.51 -12.64 12.54
N LEU A 45 -9.25 -12.25 11.30
CA LEU A 45 -7.92 -11.98 10.76
C LEU A 45 -7.80 -10.48 10.47
N MET A 46 -6.60 -9.95 10.70
CA MET A 46 -6.25 -8.57 10.37
C MET A 46 -5.77 -8.50 8.93
N TYR A 47 -6.35 -7.57 8.18
CA TYR A 47 -6.00 -7.26 6.81
C TYR A 47 -5.74 -5.77 6.67
N PHE A 48 -5.16 -5.39 5.53
CA PHE A 48 -4.83 -4.00 5.25
C PHE A 48 -5.23 -3.63 3.83
N HIS A 49 -5.85 -2.46 3.67
CA HIS A 49 -5.77 -1.75 2.40
C HIS A 49 -4.52 -0.88 2.42
N SER A 50 -3.80 -0.86 1.31
CA SER A 50 -2.59 -0.05 1.18
C SER A 50 -2.49 0.58 -0.19
N ASP A 51 -1.96 1.79 -0.24
CA ASP A 51 -1.60 2.47 -1.48
C ASP A 51 -0.42 3.39 -1.27
N SER A 52 0.20 3.81 -2.37
CA SER A 52 1.26 4.81 -2.35
C SER A 52 1.25 5.63 -3.64
N ASP A 53 1.56 6.91 -3.53
CA ASP A 53 1.71 7.82 -4.68
C ASP A 53 2.92 7.44 -5.56
N ALA A 54 3.95 6.84 -4.95
CA ALA A 54 5.08 6.25 -5.65
C ALA A 54 4.88 4.76 -5.92
N PHE A 55 5.10 4.34 -7.15
CA PHE A 55 4.88 2.96 -7.59
C PHE A 55 5.79 1.92 -6.89
N ILE A 56 7.05 2.29 -6.62
CA ILE A 56 7.98 1.40 -5.92
C ILE A 56 7.60 1.23 -4.45
N SER A 57 7.22 2.32 -3.79
CA SER A 57 6.69 2.28 -2.43
C SER A 57 5.41 1.44 -2.35
N LYS A 58 4.53 1.51 -3.35
CA LYS A 58 3.36 0.63 -3.45
C LYS A 58 3.74 -0.85 -3.49
N GLY A 59 4.78 -1.20 -4.25
CA GLY A 59 5.34 -2.55 -4.27
C GLY A 59 5.95 -2.99 -2.95
N MET A 60 6.58 -2.07 -2.20
CA MET A 60 7.21 -2.36 -0.90
C MET A 60 6.19 -2.58 0.23
N VAL A 61 5.04 -1.91 0.20
CA VAL A 61 4.01 -2.07 1.25
C VAL A 61 3.20 -3.37 1.08
N MET A 62 3.25 -3.99 -0.11
CA MET A 62 2.51 -5.21 -0.44
C MET A 62 3.21 -6.51 0.02
N ILE A 63 4.51 -6.45 0.33
CA ILE A 63 5.34 -7.61 0.72
C ILE A 63 5.37 -7.81 2.23
#